data_AF-A0A7C3VRB0-F1
#
_entry.id   AF-A0A7C3VRB0-F1
#
_cell.length_a   1.000
_cell.length_b   1.000
_cell.length_c   1.000
_cell.angle_alpha   90.00
_cell.angle_beta   90.00
_cell.angle_gamma   90.00
#
_symmetry.space_group_name_H-M   'P 1'
#
loop_
_entity.id
_entity.type
_entity.pdbx_description
1 polymer ?
#
loop_
_entity_poly.entity_id
_entity_poly.type
_entity_poly.pdbx_seq_one_letter_code
_entity_poly.pdbx_strand_id
1 'polypeptide(L)'
;MAELSGAGGYWPVINETIDPNVVKQKDKLSCGPACGEMLLKDSGVNNVDQYAIASQTGVPVDVSYLATALNLLDPINPGKWHGGYFELEENDIILLTRLMVKRSWSAELREPGNRLGHLVVVDGGIEIGGIVIPDYLTQMGKIQIRDPWDGTRYQMKIADFLNFWTRRGVYRG
;
A
#
# COMPACT_ATOMS: atom_id res chain seq x y z
N MET A 1 20.67 8.26 -10.32
CA MET A 1 19.83 9.48 -10.21
C MET A 1 18.50 9.03 -9.63
N ALA A 2 17.84 9.80 -8.75
CA ALA A 2 16.48 9.46 -8.33
C ALA A 2 15.57 9.76 -9.51
N GLU A 3 14.88 8.74 -10.02
CA GLU A 3 13.81 8.94 -11.01
C GLU A 3 12.56 9.37 -10.23
N LEU A 4 11.70 10.18 -10.86
CA LEU A 4 10.50 10.74 -10.24
C LEU A 4 9.32 9.94 -10.81
N SER A 5 8.44 9.40 -9.95
CA SER A 5 7.38 8.51 -10.43
C SER A 5 6.22 8.34 -9.44
N GLY A 6 5.27 7.47 -9.81
CA GLY A 6 3.96 7.31 -9.20
C GLY A 6 2.93 8.24 -9.81
N ALA A 7 1.63 7.95 -9.69
CA ALA A 7 0.46 8.53 -10.36
C ALA A 7 0.47 10.00 -10.88
N GLY A 8 1.43 10.38 -11.73
CA GLY A 8 1.76 11.77 -12.03
C GLY A 8 2.45 12.56 -10.89
N GLY A 9 2.97 11.90 -9.86
CA GLY A 9 3.64 12.52 -8.70
C GLY A 9 5.16 12.67 -8.86
N TYR A 10 5.73 13.59 -8.09
CA TYR A 10 7.15 13.97 -8.06
C TYR A 10 7.88 13.40 -6.83
N TRP A 11 7.40 12.31 -6.20
CA TRP A 11 8.15 11.73 -5.09
C TRP A 11 9.39 10.96 -5.57
N PRO A 12 10.52 11.01 -4.82
CA PRO A 12 11.74 10.32 -5.22
C PRO A 12 11.56 8.80 -5.21
N VAL A 13 11.86 8.14 -6.32
CA VAL A 13 11.90 6.67 -6.40
C VAL A 13 13.31 6.16 -6.72
N ILE A 14 13.56 4.91 -6.33
CA ILE A 14 14.83 4.21 -6.55
C ILE A 14 14.53 2.88 -7.23
N ASN A 15 15.22 2.59 -8.33
CA ASN A 15 15.12 1.32 -9.07
C ASN A 15 13.70 0.96 -9.49
N GLU A 16 12.94 1.93 -10.02
CA GLU A 16 11.61 1.63 -10.53
C GLU A 16 11.69 0.69 -11.74
N THR A 17 10.82 -0.30 -11.75
CA THR A 17 10.69 -1.24 -12.87
C THR A 17 9.27 -1.77 -12.95
N ILE A 18 8.84 -2.14 -14.15
CA ILE A 18 7.60 -2.88 -14.36
C ILE A 18 7.74 -4.25 -13.68
N ASP A 19 6.74 -4.64 -12.90
CA ASP A 19 6.72 -5.94 -12.23
C ASP A 19 5.39 -6.66 -12.53
N PRO A 20 5.42 -7.85 -13.14
CA PRO A 20 4.21 -8.61 -13.46
C PRO A 20 3.40 -9.04 -12.23
N ASN A 21 3.98 -8.98 -11.02
CA ASN A 21 3.28 -9.26 -9.76
C ASN A 21 2.55 -8.03 -9.20
N VAL A 22 2.72 -6.86 -9.80
CA VAL A 22 1.99 -5.65 -9.43
C VAL A 22 0.73 -5.53 -10.27
N VAL A 23 -0.41 -5.38 -9.60
CA VAL A 23 -1.69 -5.19 -10.27
C VAL A 23 -1.76 -3.75 -10.78
N LYS A 24 -1.74 -3.58 -12.11
CA LYS A 24 -1.96 -2.29 -12.75
C LYS A 24 -3.41 -1.84 -12.59
N GLN A 25 -3.63 -0.57 -12.23
CA GLN A 25 -4.95 0.03 -12.12
C GLN A 25 -5.63 0.12 -13.49
N LYS A 26 -6.93 -0.19 -13.54
CA LYS A 26 -7.71 -0.24 -14.79
C LYS A 26 -8.00 1.15 -15.38
N ASP A 27 -8.09 2.18 -14.56
CA ASP A 27 -8.26 3.58 -14.96
C ASP A 27 -7.52 4.54 -14.01
N LYS A 28 -7.56 5.84 -14.27
CA LYS A 28 -6.82 6.88 -13.53
C LYS A 28 -7.21 7.03 -12.05
N LEU A 29 -8.34 6.47 -11.60
CA LEU A 29 -8.84 6.61 -10.23
C LEU A 29 -8.89 5.27 -9.49
N SER A 30 -8.53 4.16 -10.15
CA SER A 30 -8.62 2.80 -9.64
C SER A 30 -7.40 2.32 -8.83
N CYS A 31 -6.59 3.22 -8.28
CA CYS A 31 -5.45 2.83 -7.44
C CYS A 31 -5.90 2.06 -6.17
N GLY A 32 -6.99 2.50 -5.53
CA GLY A 32 -7.56 1.83 -4.35
C GLY A 32 -7.97 0.37 -4.60
N PRO A 33 -8.84 0.08 -5.60
CA PRO A 33 -9.19 -1.29 -5.95
C PRO A 33 -7.98 -2.14 -6.36
N ALA A 34 -6.98 -1.56 -7.05
CA ALA A 34 -5.78 -2.28 -7.45
C ALA A 34 -4.91 -2.65 -6.22
N CYS A 35 -4.75 -1.74 -5.27
CA CYS A 35 -4.11 -2.03 -3.98
C CYS A 35 -4.87 -3.12 -3.22
N GLY A 36 -6.21 -3.05 -3.17
CA GLY A 36 -7.03 -4.07 -2.53
C GLY A 36 -6.84 -5.46 -3.15
N GLU A 37 -6.79 -5.55 -4.48
CA GLU A 37 -6.52 -6.80 -5.20
C GLU A 37 -5.14 -7.37 -4.84
N MET A 38 -4.10 -6.55 -4.78
CA MET A 38 -2.76 -6.98 -4.34
C MET A 38 -2.75 -7.49 -2.90
N LEU A 39 -3.39 -6.78 -1.98
CA LEU A 39 -3.45 -7.16 -0.56
C LEU A 39 -4.20 -8.47 -0.33
N LEU A 40 -5.28 -8.73 -1.09
CA LEU A 40 -6.01 -9.99 -1.06
C LEU A 40 -5.18 -11.14 -1.62
N LYS A 41 -4.48 -10.94 -2.75
CA LYS A 41 -3.58 -11.94 -3.33
C LYS A 41 -2.45 -12.32 -2.36
N ASP A 42 -1.83 -11.35 -1.73
CA ASP A 42 -0.80 -11.58 -0.70
C ASP A 42 -1.33 -12.35 0.52
N SER A 43 -2.65 -12.29 0.75
CA SER A 43 -3.35 -13.03 1.80
C SER A 43 -3.88 -14.39 1.33
N GLY A 44 -3.63 -14.78 0.08
CA GLY A 44 -4.06 -16.06 -0.51
C GLY A 44 -5.43 -16.02 -1.19
N VAL A 45 -6.07 -14.85 -1.27
CA VAL A 45 -7.37 -14.64 -1.93
C VAL A 45 -7.14 -14.17 -3.37
N ASN A 46 -7.14 -15.12 -4.31
CA ASN A 46 -6.77 -14.87 -5.72
C ASN A 46 -7.97 -14.71 -6.68
N ASN A 47 -9.20 -14.86 -6.19
CA ASN A 47 -10.43 -14.85 -6.99
C ASN A 47 -11.24 -13.54 -6.87
N VAL A 48 -10.64 -12.49 -6.31
CA VAL A 48 -11.24 -11.17 -6.18
C VAL A 48 -10.41 -10.20 -7.02
N ASP A 49 -11.07 -9.45 -7.90
CA ASP A 49 -10.42 -8.48 -8.78
C ASP A 49 -10.83 -7.03 -8.46
N GLN A 50 -10.18 -6.07 -9.13
CA GLN A 50 -10.53 -4.65 -9.03
C GLN A 50 -12.02 -4.35 -9.24
N TYR A 51 -12.76 -5.07 -10.10
CA TYR A 51 -14.17 -4.78 -10.33
C TYR A 51 -15.03 -5.20 -9.13
N ALA A 52 -14.75 -6.37 -8.55
CA ALA A 52 -15.42 -6.82 -7.34
C ALA A 52 -15.22 -5.82 -6.19
N ILE A 53 -14.00 -5.31 -6.00
CA ILE A 53 -13.70 -4.30 -4.97
C ILE A 53 -14.41 -2.98 -5.28
N ALA A 54 -14.28 -2.47 -6.51
CA ALA A 54 -14.92 -1.22 -6.94
C ALA A 54 -16.45 -1.26 -6.80
N SER A 55 -17.08 -2.43 -6.96
CA SER A 55 -18.52 -2.59 -6.74
C SER A 55 -18.96 -2.36 -5.29
N GLN A 56 -18.04 -2.54 -4.33
CA GLN A 56 -18.29 -2.33 -2.91
C GLN A 56 -17.92 -0.91 -2.47
N THR A 57 -16.89 -0.32 -3.07
CA THR A 57 -16.30 0.95 -2.61
C THR A 57 -16.69 2.17 -3.44
N GLY A 58 -17.09 1.98 -4.70
CA GLY A 58 -17.05 3.03 -5.71
C GLY A 58 -15.61 3.38 -6.14
N VAL A 59 -15.48 4.37 -7.02
CA VAL A 59 -14.20 4.92 -7.51
C VAL A 59 -14.35 6.45 -7.63
N PRO A 60 -13.50 7.28 -6.99
CA PRO A 60 -12.33 6.93 -6.19
C PRO A 60 -12.69 6.34 -4.81
N VAL A 61 -11.72 5.68 -4.18
CA VAL A 61 -11.92 4.93 -2.94
C VAL A 61 -11.42 5.71 -1.72
N ASP A 62 -12.21 5.75 -0.65
CA ASP A 62 -11.72 6.07 0.69
C ASP A 62 -11.15 4.82 1.37
N VAL A 63 -10.02 4.95 2.06
CA VAL A 63 -9.32 3.82 2.72
C VAL A 63 -10.18 3.08 3.74
N SER A 64 -11.13 3.76 4.38
CA SER A 64 -12.04 3.14 5.35
C SER A 64 -13.03 2.20 4.64
N TYR A 65 -13.58 2.65 3.51
CA TYR A 65 -14.43 1.82 2.66
C TYR A 65 -13.66 0.68 2.00
N LEU A 66 -12.40 0.90 1.64
CA LEU A 66 -11.53 -0.18 1.18
C LEU A 66 -11.41 -1.27 2.22
N ALA A 67 -11.08 -0.94 3.48
CA ALA A 67 -10.99 -1.94 4.55
C ALA A 67 -12.32 -2.68 4.78
N THR A 68 -13.46 -1.97 4.74
CA THR A 68 -14.79 -2.61 4.81
C THR A 68 -14.99 -3.62 3.66
N ALA A 69 -14.66 -3.23 2.42
CA ALA A 69 -14.75 -4.12 1.27
C ALA A 69 -13.82 -5.33 1.39
N LEU A 70 -12.57 -5.13 1.83
CA LEU A 70 -11.63 -6.23 2.06
C LEU A 70 -12.13 -7.20 3.13
N ASN A 71 -12.73 -6.71 4.22
CA ASN A 71 -13.32 -7.57 5.24
C ASN A 71 -14.53 -8.39 4.75
N LEU A 72 -15.25 -7.89 3.74
CA LEU A 72 -16.34 -8.63 3.11
C LEU A 72 -15.84 -9.66 2.10
N LEU A 73 -14.76 -9.32 1.39
CA LEU A 73 -14.23 -10.10 0.25
C LEU A 73 -13.11 -11.07 0.63
N ASP A 74 -12.57 -10.98 1.85
CA ASP A 74 -11.54 -11.89 2.39
C ASP A 74 -12.17 -12.97 3.27
N PRO A 75 -12.46 -14.18 2.73
CA PRO A 75 -12.99 -15.28 3.53
C PRO A 75 -11.94 -15.90 4.47
N ILE A 76 -10.65 -15.62 4.27
CA ILE A 76 -9.55 -16.20 5.04
C ILE A 76 -9.31 -15.38 6.32
N ASN A 77 -9.42 -14.06 6.23
CA ASN A 77 -9.17 -13.13 7.34
C ASN A 77 -10.35 -12.17 7.60
N PRO A 78 -11.56 -12.69 7.86
CA PRO A 78 -12.73 -11.84 8.03
C PRO A 78 -12.57 -10.89 9.23
N GLY A 79 -12.87 -9.62 9.01
CA GLY A 79 -12.82 -8.58 10.05
C GLY A 79 -11.41 -8.19 10.51
N LYS A 80 -10.35 -8.57 9.79
CA LYS A 80 -8.96 -8.27 10.13
C LYS A 80 -8.39 -7.05 9.40
N TRP A 81 -9.07 -6.51 8.41
CA TRP A 81 -8.63 -5.32 7.68
C TRP A 81 -9.05 -4.05 8.41
N HIS A 82 -8.09 -3.18 8.67
CA HIS A 82 -8.29 -1.89 9.30
C HIS A 82 -7.86 -0.79 8.33
N GLY A 83 -8.71 0.20 8.12
CA GLY A 83 -8.45 1.30 7.19
C GLY A 83 -8.91 2.63 7.75
N GLY A 84 -8.22 3.69 7.37
CA GLY A 84 -8.48 5.03 7.89
C GLY A 84 -7.19 5.82 8.05
N TYR A 85 -7.26 6.87 8.86
CA TYR A 85 -6.09 7.57 9.36
C TYR A 85 -5.56 6.83 10.59
N PHE A 86 -4.25 6.59 10.64
CA PHE A 86 -3.62 5.88 11.76
C PHE A 86 -3.39 6.87 12.91
N GLU A 87 -4.39 6.97 13.78
CA GLU A 87 -4.32 7.73 15.03
C GLU A 87 -3.53 6.93 16.06
N LEU A 88 -2.24 7.22 16.18
CA LEU A 88 -1.44 6.87 17.35
C LEU A 88 -0.80 8.14 17.89
N GLU A 89 -0.70 8.27 19.22
CA GLU A 89 0.05 9.33 19.92
C GLU A 89 1.58 9.18 19.75
N GLU A 90 2.01 8.59 18.64
CA GLU A 90 3.37 8.18 18.35
C GLU A 90 3.92 9.01 17.19
N ASN A 91 5.25 9.15 17.13
CA ASN A 91 5.88 9.74 15.97
C ASN A 91 5.76 8.81 14.74
N ASP A 92 5.89 9.38 13.54
CA ASP A 92 5.73 8.66 12.28
C ASP A 92 6.65 7.45 12.13
N ILE A 93 7.86 7.52 12.68
CA ILE A 93 8.85 6.44 12.60
C ILE A 93 8.40 5.23 13.41
N ILE A 94 7.88 5.44 14.62
CA ILE A 94 7.39 4.34 15.48
C ILE A 94 6.16 3.70 14.83
N LEU A 95 5.22 4.53 14.35
CA LEU A 95 4.04 4.05 13.64
C LEU A 95 4.44 3.23 12.39
N LEU A 96 5.34 3.75 11.55
CA LEU A 96 5.85 3.03 10.40
C LEU A 96 6.50 1.70 10.81
N THR A 97 7.34 1.70 11.84
CA THR A 97 8.01 0.47 12.34
C THR A 97 6.99 -0.61 12.72
N ARG A 98 5.86 -0.22 13.35
CA ARG A 98 4.77 -1.15 13.68
C ARG A 98 4.02 -1.69 12.46
N LEU A 99 3.84 -0.87 11.43
CA LEU A 99 3.22 -1.34 10.18
C LEU A 99 4.18 -2.23 9.40
N MET A 100 5.48 -1.95 9.44
CA MET A 100 6.49 -2.75 8.74
C MET A 100 6.71 -4.14 9.35
N VAL A 101 6.24 -4.41 10.58
CA VAL A 101 6.16 -5.80 11.11
C VAL A 101 4.83 -6.50 10.79
N LYS A 102 3.89 -5.83 10.12
CA LYS A 102 2.73 -6.48 9.50
C LYS A 102 3.13 -7.04 8.15
N ARG A 103 2.29 -7.87 7.52
CA ARG A 103 2.46 -8.20 6.09
C ARG A 103 2.23 -6.95 5.23
N SER A 104 2.20 -7.10 3.92
CA SER A 104 1.87 -6.02 2.98
C SER A 104 0.65 -5.21 3.44
N TRP A 105 0.73 -3.90 3.30
CA TRP A 105 -0.31 -2.95 3.67
C TRP A 105 -0.35 -1.82 2.64
N SER A 106 -1.46 -1.09 2.55
CA SER A 106 -1.56 0.06 1.63
C SER A 106 -1.30 1.37 2.34
N ALA A 107 -0.62 2.28 1.65
CA ALA A 107 -0.33 3.63 2.10
C ALA A 107 -0.91 4.63 1.11
N GLU A 108 -1.57 5.67 1.62
CA GLU A 108 -1.96 6.82 0.81
C GLU A 108 -0.80 7.82 0.78
N LEU A 109 -0.20 7.99 -0.39
CA LEU A 109 0.81 9.01 -0.64
C LEU A 109 0.16 10.25 -1.25
N ARG A 110 0.64 11.42 -0.87
CA ARG A 110 0.13 12.69 -1.40
C ARG A 110 1.24 13.71 -1.50
N GLU A 111 1.26 14.40 -2.62
CA GLU A 111 2.15 15.54 -2.79
C GLU A 111 1.66 16.75 -1.99
N PRO A 112 2.58 17.53 -1.40
CA PRO A 112 2.22 18.80 -0.78
C PRO A 112 1.44 19.70 -1.74
N GLY A 113 0.23 20.11 -1.34
CA GLY A 113 -0.63 21.00 -2.12
C GLY A 113 -1.56 20.30 -3.14
N ASN A 114 -1.43 18.98 -3.34
CA ASN A 114 -2.34 18.23 -4.20
C ASN A 114 -3.60 17.79 -3.43
N ARG A 115 -4.75 17.77 -4.11
CA ARG A 115 -6.05 17.44 -3.50
C ARG A 115 -6.33 15.93 -3.46
N LEU A 116 -5.77 15.18 -4.40
CA LEU A 116 -5.97 13.73 -4.51
C LEU A 116 -4.72 13.00 -4.04
N GLY A 117 -4.90 12.02 -3.15
CA GLY A 117 -3.87 11.06 -2.80
C GLY A 117 -3.83 9.90 -3.79
N HIS A 118 -2.75 9.13 -3.75
CA HIS A 118 -2.54 7.92 -4.50
C HIS A 118 -2.30 6.76 -3.53
N LEU A 119 -2.99 5.64 -3.74
CA LEU A 119 -2.76 4.44 -2.95
C LEU A 119 -1.69 3.59 -3.60
N VAL A 120 -0.72 3.17 -2.78
CA VAL A 120 0.32 2.21 -3.13
C VAL A 120 0.31 1.07 -2.12
N VAL A 121 0.92 -0.07 -2.45
CA VAL A 121 1.17 -1.15 -1.47
C VAL A 121 2.62 -1.08 -1.02
N VAL A 122 2.82 -1.08 0.29
CA VAL A 122 4.12 -1.19 0.94
C VAL A 122 4.34 -2.65 1.33
N ASP A 123 5.45 -3.22 0.91
CA ASP A 123 5.83 -4.56 1.34
C ASP A 123 6.33 -4.46 2.79
N GLY A 124 5.59 -5.09 3.70
CA GLY A 124 5.83 -5.03 5.14
C GLY A 124 6.94 -5.98 5.58
N GLY A 125 6.64 -6.85 6.53
CA GLY A 125 7.54 -7.83 7.09
C GLY A 125 7.51 -9.15 6.35
N ILE A 126 8.70 -9.75 6.20
CA ILE A 126 8.90 -11.07 5.64
C ILE A 126 9.00 -12.06 6.81
N GLU A 127 8.24 -13.15 6.75
CA GLU A 127 8.31 -14.22 7.74
C GLU A 127 9.46 -15.18 7.41
N ILE A 128 10.46 -15.27 8.29
CA ILE A 128 11.61 -16.17 8.16
C ILE A 128 11.70 -17.01 9.43
N GLY A 129 11.48 -18.32 9.31
CA GLY A 129 11.58 -19.25 10.45
C GLY A 129 10.61 -18.94 11.60
N GLY A 130 9.43 -18.37 11.29
CA GLY A 130 8.43 -17.96 12.28
C GLY A 130 8.66 -16.57 12.91
N ILE A 131 9.69 -15.83 12.46
CA ILE A 131 9.96 -14.45 12.88
C ILE A 131 9.61 -13.50 11.73
N VAL A 132 8.82 -12.47 12.00
CA VAL A 132 8.54 -11.41 11.01
C VAL A 132 9.63 -10.35 11.09
N ILE A 133 10.39 -10.21 10.00
CA ILE A 133 11.45 -9.21 9.86
C ILE A 133 10.94 -8.10 8.94
N PRO A 134 10.90 -6.83 9.38
CA PRO A 134 10.59 -5.71 8.50
C PRO A 134 11.44 -5.71 7.24
N ASP A 135 10.83 -5.63 6.05
CA ASP A 135 11.56 -5.70 4.77
C ASP A 135 12.64 -4.62 4.69
N TYR A 136 12.41 -3.44 5.27
CA TYR A 136 13.41 -2.36 5.26
C TYR A 136 14.74 -2.72 5.92
N LEU A 137 14.76 -3.67 6.88
CA LEU A 137 16.01 -4.16 7.45
C LEU A 137 16.80 -4.99 6.44
N THR A 138 16.11 -5.66 5.51
CA THR A 138 16.73 -6.40 4.40
C THR A 138 17.12 -5.48 3.25
N GLN A 139 16.38 -4.36 3.08
CA GLN A 139 16.58 -3.37 2.01
C GLN A 139 17.49 -2.19 2.38
N MET A 140 18.36 -2.34 3.39
CA MET A 140 19.30 -1.30 3.84
C MET A 140 18.63 0.05 4.18
N GLY A 141 17.47 0.01 4.86
CA GLY A 141 16.74 1.21 5.30
C GLY A 141 15.84 1.85 4.22
N LYS A 142 15.57 1.12 3.14
CA LYS A 142 14.58 1.51 2.12
C LYS A 142 13.31 0.69 2.30
N ILE A 143 12.17 1.23 1.90
CA ILE A 143 10.93 0.47 1.82
C ILE A 143 10.67 0.07 0.37
N GLN A 144 10.18 -1.13 0.17
CA GLN A 144 9.74 -1.61 -1.14
C GLN A 144 8.26 -1.25 -1.34
N ILE A 145 7.95 -0.66 -2.49
CA ILE A 145 6.62 -0.20 -2.87
C ILE A 145 6.21 -0.85 -4.18
N ARG A 146 4.95 -1.27 -4.23
CA ARG A 146 4.23 -1.69 -5.44
C ARG A 146 3.20 -0.62 -5.78
N ASP A 147 3.37 -0.01 -6.93
CA ASP A 147 2.55 1.10 -7.41
C ASP A 147 1.63 0.64 -8.56
N PRO A 148 0.31 0.74 -8.37
CA PRO A 148 -0.64 0.28 -9.37
C PRO A 148 -0.70 1.17 -10.62
N TRP A 149 -0.17 2.40 -10.62
CA TRP A 149 -0.35 3.35 -11.73
C TRP A 149 0.08 2.77 -13.08
N ASP A 150 1.32 2.29 -13.15
CA ASP A 150 1.85 1.62 -14.32
C ASP A 150 2.17 0.13 -14.09
N GLY A 151 1.79 -0.41 -12.92
CA GLY A 151 2.13 -1.78 -12.55
C GLY A 151 3.62 -1.91 -12.25
N THR A 152 4.18 -0.93 -11.54
CA THR A 152 5.61 -0.85 -11.24
C THR A 152 5.88 -1.19 -9.79
N ARG A 153 7.13 -1.55 -9.51
CA ARG A 153 7.67 -1.55 -8.15
C ARG A 153 8.88 -0.64 -8.08
N TYR A 154 9.11 -0.06 -6.92
CA TYR A 154 10.29 0.75 -6.65
C TYR A 154 10.62 0.76 -5.17
N GLN A 155 11.72 1.41 -4.81
CA GLN A 155 12.14 1.65 -3.44
C GLN A 155 12.06 3.12 -3.09
N MET A 156 11.79 3.42 -1.82
CA MET A 156 11.93 4.76 -1.26
C MET A 156 12.80 4.72 -0.01
N LYS A 157 13.53 5.81 0.27
CA LYS A 157 14.11 5.98 1.62
C LYS A 157 12.96 6.23 2.60
N ILE A 158 13.11 5.76 3.84
CA ILE A 158 12.11 6.00 4.89
C ILE A 158 11.81 7.50 5.05
N ALA A 159 12.83 8.35 5.08
CA ALA A 159 12.64 9.80 5.20
C ALA A 159 11.83 10.41 4.05
N ASP A 160 12.08 9.95 2.81
CA ASP A 160 11.33 10.42 1.65
C ASP A 160 9.86 9.97 1.76
N PHE A 161 9.62 8.69 2.06
CA PHE A 161 8.27 8.15 2.23
C PHE A 161 7.47 8.92 3.30
N LEU A 162 8.06 9.19 4.46
CA LEU A 162 7.40 9.90 5.54
C LEU A 162 7.01 11.35 5.18
N ASN A 163 7.66 11.96 4.18
CA ASN A 163 7.27 13.29 3.70
C ASN A 163 6.00 13.28 2.83
N PHE A 164 5.68 12.14 2.21
CA PHE A 164 4.52 12.01 1.30
C PHE A 164 3.38 11.20 1.90
N TRP A 165 3.65 10.36 2.89
CA TRP A 165 2.64 9.52 3.49
C TRP A 165 1.67 10.33 4.34
N THR A 166 0.37 10.20 4.07
CA THR A 166 -0.67 10.97 4.76
C THR A 166 -1.13 10.35 6.08
N ARG A 167 -0.40 9.33 6.57
CA ARG A 167 -0.80 8.41 7.67
C ARG A 167 -2.10 7.66 7.41
N ARG A 168 -2.62 7.71 6.18
CA ARG A 168 -3.81 6.96 5.77
C ARG A 168 -3.39 5.70 5.04
N GLY A 169 -4.20 4.67 5.16
CA GLY A 169 -3.92 3.38 4.56
C GLY A 169 -4.86 2.29 5.00
N VAL A 170 -4.53 1.06 4.60
CA VAL A 170 -5.21 -0.17 5.02
C VAL A 170 -4.17 -1.21 5.40
N TYR A 171 -4.28 -1.79 6.58
CA TYR A 171 -3.42 -2.88 7.05
C TYR A 171 -4.24 -4.02 7.63
N ARG A 172 -3.60 -5.18 7.79
CA ARG A 172 -4.20 -6.34 8.44
C ARG A 172 -3.74 -6.45 9.90
N GLY A 173 -4.69 -6.61 10.81
CA GLY A 173 -4.51 -6.74 12.26
C GLY A 173 -3.72 -7.97 12.68
#